data_AF-A0A854Q523-F1
#
_entry.id   AF-A0A854Q523-F1
#
_cell.length_a   1.000
_cell.length_b   1.000
_cell.length_c   1.000
_cell.angle_alpha   90.00
_cell.angle_beta   90.00
_cell.angle_gamma   90.00
#
_symmetry.space_group_name_H-M   'P 1'
#
loop_
_entity.id
_entity.type
_entity.pdbx_description
1 polymer ?
#
loop_
_entity_poly.entity_id
_entity_poly.type
_entity_poly.pdbx_seq_one_letter_code
_entity_poly.pdbx_strand_id
1 'polypeptide(L)'
;MLATSLKRALQTGIRAELSNAPIAPRAFSTASLAFTRPTPRPIRLPYFTPCTRSSFFFPSHTFKFPRSLSTAASKNQVYSDIPKSLPYWLYGCSAVVFGIIVIGGLTRLTESGLSIVEWNPITGILPPITKEDWDEEWEKYKVSPEGIIMNANISRDEFKKIFYMEWGHRLAGRALGIGFVLPTIYYLARYKLPRPLPAKLLLIGLGIGFQGVLGWWMVKSGLDEQIITDNSVPRVSQYRLAAHYSAAVALYLGMLSTAIGIQRDMKLAKNHAIVSALNIPAVKKFRGLIHLSGMMVALTAVTGAFVAGLDAGLVYNEFPMMGDGLVPPKDELFDQRYARSGSDKIWRNMLENPVTAQFDHRVLATTTFTILCILPFAARRLPFPAARRLAALTTAAAVTQVTLGISTLLYLVPIPLASMHQTGSVVLLTCIMALGGALRKPSRMIRYMRRA
;
A
#
# COMPACT_ATOMS: atom_id res chain seq x y z
N MET A 1 -43.44 -32.57 13.74
CA MET A 1 -43.06 -33.98 13.51
C MET A 1 -42.54 -34.28 12.09
N LEU A 2 -42.54 -33.34 11.12
CA LEU A 2 -41.93 -33.57 9.79
C LEU A 2 -40.43 -33.23 9.69
N ALA A 3 -39.87 -32.42 10.60
CA ALA A 3 -38.47 -31.99 10.54
C ALA A 3 -37.44 -33.05 11.02
N THR A 4 -37.88 -34.03 11.81
CA THR A 4 -37.01 -35.11 12.33
C THR A 4 -36.86 -36.30 11.37
N SER A 5 -37.79 -36.46 10.42
CA SER A 5 -37.73 -37.56 9.44
C SER A 5 -36.78 -37.26 8.27
N LEU A 6 -36.72 -35.98 7.84
CA LEU A 6 -35.79 -35.54 6.78
C LEU A 6 -34.30 -35.65 7.20
N LYS A 7 -34.00 -35.41 8.48
CA LYS A 7 -32.63 -35.50 9.03
C LYS A 7 -32.10 -36.93 9.07
N ARG A 8 -32.97 -37.94 9.26
CA ARG A 8 -32.57 -39.36 9.23
C ARG A 8 -32.36 -39.88 7.81
N ALA A 9 -33.19 -39.47 6.85
CA ALA A 9 -33.04 -39.91 5.46
C ALA A 9 -31.73 -39.42 4.81
N LEU A 10 -31.29 -38.19 5.13
CA LEU A 10 -30.02 -37.64 4.63
C LEU A 10 -28.79 -38.29 5.27
N GLN A 11 -28.86 -38.70 6.54
CA GLN A 11 -27.74 -39.39 7.21
C GLN A 11 -27.56 -40.85 6.75
N THR A 12 -28.61 -41.53 6.31
CA THR A 12 -28.53 -42.90 5.80
C THR A 12 -28.10 -42.97 4.33
N GLY A 13 -28.43 -41.97 3.50
CA GLY A 13 -28.03 -41.95 2.09
C GLY A 13 -26.53 -41.72 1.88
N ILE A 14 -25.93 -40.82 2.66
CA ILE A 14 -24.50 -40.47 2.52
C ILE A 14 -23.57 -41.58 3.04
N ARG A 15 -24.06 -42.43 3.96
CA ARG A 15 -23.26 -43.53 4.53
C ARG A 15 -23.24 -44.80 3.64
N ALA A 16 -24.13 -44.90 2.65
CA ALA A 16 -24.21 -46.06 1.75
C ALA A 16 -23.36 -45.92 0.48
N GLU A 17 -23.03 -44.69 0.04
CA GLU A 17 -22.17 -44.47 -1.15
C GLU A 17 -20.66 -44.54 -0.84
N LEU A 18 -20.26 -44.47 0.43
CA LEU A 18 -18.85 -44.54 0.84
C LEU A 18 -18.33 -45.96 1.12
N SER A 19 -19.18 -47.00 1.03
CA SER A 19 -18.78 -48.38 1.37
C SER A 19 -18.64 -49.35 0.19
N ASN A 20 -18.84 -48.92 -1.06
CA ASN A 20 -18.84 -49.82 -2.23
C ASN A 20 -18.08 -49.28 -3.45
N ALA A 21 -16.90 -48.70 -3.25
CA ALA A 21 -15.96 -48.44 -4.36
C ALA A 21 -14.95 -49.61 -4.46
N PRO A 22 -14.94 -50.40 -5.56
CA PRO A 22 -13.96 -51.47 -5.72
C PRO A 22 -12.57 -50.89 -5.97
N ILE A 23 -11.60 -51.31 -5.15
CA ILE A 23 -10.18 -51.04 -5.31
C ILE A 23 -9.67 -51.87 -6.51
N ALA A 24 -9.38 -51.21 -7.63
CA ALA A 24 -8.70 -51.84 -8.76
C ALA A 24 -7.17 -51.87 -8.53
N PRO A 25 -6.50 -53.03 -8.62
CA PRO A 25 -5.04 -53.08 -8.57
C PRO A 25 -4.50 -52.62 -9.93
N ARG A 26 -3.86 -51.45 -9.97
CA ARG A 26 -3.09 -51.05 -11.16
C ARG A 26 -1.79 -51.85 -11.21
N ALA A 27 -1.77 -52.82 -12.11
CA ALA A 27 -0.62 -53.61 -12.49
C ALA A 27 0.56 -52.72 -12.92
N PHE A 28 1.74 -53.05 -12.40
CA PHE A 28 3.02 -52.60 -12.92
C PHE A 28 3.20 -53.16 -14.35
N SER A 29 3.22 -52.28 -15.33
CA SER A 29 3.68 -52.61 -16.69
C SER A 29 5.10 -52.06 -16.86
N THR A 30 6.06 -52.96 -16.83
CA THR A 30 7.42 -52.75 -17.32
C THR A 30 7.38 -52.78 -18.85
N ALA A 31 7.26 -51.61 -19.47
CA ALA A 31 7.48 -51.43 -20.90
C ALA A 31 8.65 -50.45 -21.10
N SER A 32 9.81 -51.00 -21.44
CA SER A 32 10.99 -50.26 -21.89
C SER A 32 10.66 -49.54 -23.20
N LEU A 33 10.38 -48.24 -23.13
CA LEU A 33 10.30 -47.39 -24.32
C LEU A 33 11.73 -47.01 -24.73
N ALA A 34 12.16 -47.61 -25.84
CA ALA A 34 13.40 -47.31 -26.52
C ALA A 34 13.47 -45.81 -26.90
N PHE A 35 14.57 -45.19 -26.48
CA PHE A 35 14.93 -43.82 -26.75
C PHE A 35 15.28 -43.65 -28.24
N THR A 36 14.37 -43.11 -29.05
CA THR A 36 14.70 -42.61 -30.38
C THR A 36 15.07 -41.13 -30.29
N ARG A 37 16.36 -40.87 -30.44
CA ARG A 37 17.00 -39.55 -30.43
C ARG A 37 16.62 -38.83 -31.74
N PRO A 38 15.88 -37.71 -31.75
CA PRO A 38 15.75 -36.92 -32.96
C PRO A 38 17.06 -36.18 -33.20
N THR A 39 17.61 -36.36 -34.40
CA THR A 39 18.81 -35.67 -34.88
C THR A 39 18.59 -34.16 -34.97
N PRO A 40 19.54 -33.32 -34.54
CA PRO A 40 19.38 -31.87 -34.63
C PRO A 40 19.51 -31.43 -36.09
N ARG A 41 18.43 -30.87 -36.65
CA ARG A 41 18.52 -30.11 -37.90
C ARG A 41 19.19 -28.76 -37.61
N PRO A 42 20.25 -28.37 -38.35
CA PRO A 42 20.86 -27.06 -38.19
C PRO A 42 19.91 -25.98 -38.74
N ILE A 43 19.46 -25.09 -37.86
CA ILE A 43 18.82 -23.84 -38.26
C ILE A 43 19.91 -22.97 -38.90
N ARG A 44 19.83 -22.74 -40.21
CA ARG A 44 20.66 -21.75 -40.90
C ARG A 44 20.19 -20.34 -40.50
N LEU A 45 20.87 -19.75 -39.54
CA LEU A 45 20.80 -18.32 -39.26
C LEU A 45 21.56 -17.56 -40.38
N PRO A 46 20.97 -16.53 -41.01
CA PRO A 46 21.73 -15.65 -41.87
C PRO A 46 22.74 -14.85 -41.03
N TYR A 47 23.98 -14.86 -41.51
CA TYR A 47 25.12 -14.12 -40.98
C TYR A 47 24.77 -12.65 -40.69
N PHE A 48 24.85 -12.25 -39.41
CA PHE A 48 25.02 -10.85 -39.04
C PHE A 48 26.49 -10.61 -38.72
N THR A 49 27.18 -9.96 -39.65
CA THR A 49 28.43 -9.25 -39.38
C THR A 49 28.15 -8.02 -38.51
N PRO A 50 29.07 -7.62 -37.63
CA PRO A 50 28.87 -6.49 -36.73
C PRO A 50 29.11 -5.19 -37.50
N CYS A 51 28.04 -4.43 -37.76
CA CYS A 51 28.17 -3.04 -38.20
C CYS A 51 27.85 -2.11 -37.04
N THR A 52 28.82 -1.23 -36.79
CA THR A 52 28.82 -0.20 -35.76
C THR A 52 27.78 0.88 -36.06
N ARG A 53 27.20 1.41 -34.98
CA ARG A 53 26.54 2.72 -34.91
C ARG A 53 25.24 2.85 -35.73
N SER A 54 24.09 2.69 -35.07
CA SER A 54 22.86 3.32 -35.52
C SER A 54 22.05 3.83 -34.34
N SER A 55 21.92 5.16 -34.33
CA SER A 55 21.06 5.97 -33.50
C SER A 55 19.60 5.65 -33.75
N PHE A 56 18.87 5.26 -32.71
CA PHE A 56 17.42 5.12 -32.78
C PHE A 56 16.74 6.44 -33.14
N PHE A 57 15.89 6.31 -34.16
CA PHE A 57 14.99 7.27 -34.77
C PHE A 57 14.23 8.15 -33.77
N PHE A 58 14.33 9.46 -33.96
CA PHE A 58 13.27 10.41 -33.67
C PHE A 58 12.39 10.52 -34.93
N PRO A 59 11.05 10.46 -34.85
CA PRO A 59 10.20 10.86 -35.97
C PRO A 59 10.24 12.39 -36.11
N SER A 60 10.95 12.87 -37.12
CA SER A 60 10.93 14.26 -37.59
C SER A 60 9.78 14.45 -38.57
N HIS A 61 8.61 14.87 -38.08
CA HIS A 61 7.64 15.57 -38.91
C HIS A 61 7.69 17.06 -38.56
N THR A 62 8.50 17.79 -39.32
CA THR A 62 8.51 19.25 -39.39
C THR A 62 7.28 19.71 -40.17
N PHE A 63 6.16 19.93 -39.48
CA PHE A 63 5.10 20.79 -39.99
C PHE A 63 5.57 22.25 -39.83
N LYS A 64 6.04 22.86 -40.92
CA LYS A 64 6.30 24.31 -40.97
C LYS A 64 4.96 25.02 -41.14
N PHE A 65 4.42 25.57 -40.06
CA PHE A 65 3.34 26.56 -40.16
C PHE A 65 3.91 27.87 -40.72
N PRO A 66 3.21 28.54 -41.67
CA PRO A 66 3.58 29.89 -42.07
C PRO A 66 3.48 30.80 -40.84
N ARG A 67 4.54 31.60 -40.65
CA ARG A 67 4.68 32.59 -39.60
C ARG A 67 3.68 33.71 -39.86
N SER A 68 2.43 33.52 -39.44
CA SER A 68 1.51 34.64 -39.26
C SER A 68 2.14 35.56 -38.22
N LEU A 69 2.52 36.76 -38.64
CA LEU A 69 2.76 37.90 -37.77
C LEU A 69 1.40 38.28 -37.15
N SER A 70 0.90 37.44 -36.25
CA SER A 70 -0.06 37.86 -35.28
C SER A 70 0.74 38.63 -34.24
N THR A 71 0.57 39.94 -34.21
CA THR A 71 0.79 40.77 -33.04
C THR A 71 -0.11 40.24 -31.94
N ALA A 72 0.31 39.11 -31.34
CA ALA A 72 -0.31 38.57 -30.15
C ALA A 72 -0.04 39.60 -29.07
N ALA A 73 -1.02 40.50 -28.89
CA ALA A 73 -1.16 41.34 -27.74
C ALA A 73 -0.77 40.48 -26.53
N SER A 74 0.21 40.97 -25.77
CA SER A 74 0.63 40.39 -24.50
C SER A 74 -0.63 40.11 -23.70
N LYS A 75 -1.13 38.87 -23.73
CA LYS A 75 -2.25 38.45 -22.89
C LYS A 75 -1.76 38.69 -21.48
N ASN A 76 -2.30 39.73 -20.83
CA ASN A 76 -2.12 39.99 -19.42
C ASN A 76 -2.24 38.65 -18.69
N GLN A 77 -1.09 38.08 -18.30
CA GLN A 77 -1.07 36.83 -17.57
C GLN A 77 -1.64 37.16 -16.20
N VAL A 78 -2.93 36.85 -16.03
CA VAL A 78 -3.61 36.94 -14.74
C VAL A 78 -2.82 36.08 -13.77
N TYR A 79 -2.13 36.73 -12.84
CA TYR A 79 -1.32 36.08 -11.82
C TYR A 79 -2.25 35.21 -10.94
N SER A 80 -1.89 33.94 -10.79
CA SER A 80 -2.62 33.03 -9.91
C SER A 80 -2.10 33.22 -8.48
N ASP A 81 -2.82 34.01 -7.68
CA ASP A 81 -2.55 34.09 -6.25
C ASP A 81 -2.96 32.78 -5.59
N ILE A 82 -1.98 31.89 -5.39
CA ILE A 82 -2.19 30.70 -4.57
C ILE A 82 -2.23 31.16 -3.11
N PRO A 83 -3.35 30.97 -2.40
CA PRO A 83 -3.44 31.38 -1.01
C PRO A 83 -2.50 30.54 -0.16
N LYS A 84 -1.83 31.20 0.81
CA LYS A 84 -0.93 30.50 1.75
C LYS A 84 -1.64 29.39 2.53
N SER A 85 -2.95 29.52 2.75
CA SER A 85 -3.78 28.53 3.45
C SER A 85 -3.88 27.19 2.72
N LEU A 86 -3.79 27.15 1.38
CA LEU A 86 -3.97 25.94 0.59
C LEU A 86 -2.95 24.82 0.93
N PRO A 87 -1.62 25.07 0.93
CA PRO A 87 -0.67 24.03 1.34
C PRO A 87 -0.81 23.64 2.82
N TYR A 88 -1.14 24.56 3.73
CA TYR A 88 -1.35 24.23 5.15
C TYR A 88 -2.56 23.32 5.35
N TRP A 89 -3.65 23.59 4.63
CA TRP A 89 -4.81 22.71 4.61
C TRP A 89 -4.47 21.33 4.05
N LEU A 90 -3.70 21.23 2.96
CA LEU A 90 -3.23 19.94 2.43
C LEU A 90 -2.32 19.19 3.42
N TYR A 91 -1.45 19.89 4.17
CA TYR A 91 -0.71 19.27 5.27
C TYR A 91 -1.67 18.73 6.35
N GLY A 92 -2.69 19.51 6.72
CA GLY A 92 -3.75 19.07 7.63
C GLY A 92 -4.45 17.80 7.14
N CYS A 93 -4.91 17.77 5.88
CA CYS A 93 -5.50 16.58 5.27
C CYS A 93 -4.53 15.39 5.28
N SER A 94 -3.25 15.60 4.96
CA SER A 94 -2.26 14.53 5.02
C SER A 94 -2.03 14.01 6.44
N ALA A 95 -2.08 14.87 7.45
CA ALA A 95 -1.98 14.48 8.85
C ALA A 95 -3.22 13.67 9.30
N VAL A 96 -4.41 14.02 8.80
CA VAL A 96 -5.62 13.22 9.02
C VAL A 96 -5.49 11.84 8.36
N VAL A 97 -5.02 11.76 7.11
CA VAL A 97 -4.76 10.45 6.45
C VAL A 97 -3.73 9.63 7.23
N PHE A 98 -2.67 10.25 7.73
CA PHE A 98 -1.70 9.59 8.59
C PHE A 98 -2.38 8.99 9.83
N GLY A 99 -3.21 9.77 10.54
CA GLY A 99 -3.99 9.29 11.68
C GLY A 99 -4.93 8.13 11.31
N ILE A 100 -5.62 8.22 10.17
CA ILE A 100 -6.48 7.15 9.66
C ILE A 100 -5.68 5.86 9.41
N ILE A 101 -4.48 5.94 8.85
CA ILE A 101 -3.60 4.77 8.66
C ILE A 101 -3.24 4.13 10.00
N VAL A 102 -2.92 4.93 11.02
CA VAL A 102 -2.62 4.42 12.38
C VAL A 102 -3.84 3.73 12.99
N ILE A 103 -5.00 4.38 12.97
CA ILE A 103 -6.25 3.83 13.50
C ILE A 103 -6.65 2.56 12.73
N GLY A 104 -6.46 2.53 11.40
CA GLY A 104 -6.73 1.34 10.58
C GLY A 104 -5.81 0.17 10.92
N GLY A 105 -4.52 0.46 11.19
CA GLY A 105 -3.58 -0.54 11.72
C GLY A 105 -4.03 -1.11 13.05
N LEU A 106 -4.46 -0.25 13.98
CA LEU A 106 -5.01 -0.68 15.27
C LEU A 106 -6.28 -1.50 15.09
N THR A 107 -7.22 -1.06 14.25
CA THR A 107 -8.48 -1.78 13.95
C THR A 107 -8.19 -3.20 13.46
N ARG A 108 -7.14 -3.39 12.66
CA ARG A 108 -6.69 -4.71 12.24
C ARG A 108 -6.04 -5.49 13.38
N LEU A 109 -5.13 -4.87 14.14
CA LEU A 109 -4.38 -5.53 15.22
C LEU A 109 -5.25 -5.91 16.42
N THR A 110 -6.38 -5.23 16.61
CA THR A 110 -7.40 -5.55 17.61
C THR A 110 -8.53 -6.39 17.05
N GLU A 111 -8.38 -6.95 15.84
CA GLU A 111 -9.37 -7.81 15.17
C GLU A 111 -10.78 -7.20 15.18
N SER A 112 -10.85 -5.89 14.96
CA SER A 112 -12.09 -5.12 15.00
C SER A 112 -12.64 -4.80 13.61
N GLY A 113 -11.92 -5.19 12.55
CA GLY A 113 -12.21 -4.78 11.18
C GLY A 113 -13.43 -5.41 10.53
N LEU A 114 -14.13 -6.34 11.21
CA LEU A 114 -15.32 -7.03 10.72
C LEU A 114 -16.51 -6.89 11.69
N SER A 115 -16.42 -6.00 12.68
CA SER A 115 -17.45 -5.76 13.69
C SER A 115 -18.70 -5.06 13.16
N ILE A 116 -18.58 -4.27 12.08
CA ILE A 116 -19.67 -3.57 11.39
C ILE A 116 -19.94 -4.23 10.04
N VAL A 117 -20.96 -5.08 10.00
CA VAL A 117 -21.28 -5.91 8.83
C VAL A 117 -21.92 -5.13 7.69
N GLU A 118 -22.55 -4.00 7.99
CA GLU A 118 -23.24 -3.18 7.00
C GLU A 118 -22.37 -2.05 6.44
N TRP A 119 -22.68 -1.68 5.20
CA TRP A 119 -22.09 -0.53 4.54
C TRP A 119 -23.10 0.61 4.43
N ASN A 120 -23.10 1.46 5.46
CA ASN A 120 -23.98 2.62 5.58
C ASN A 120 -23.16 3.93 5.50
N PRO A 121 -22.90 4.49 4.30
CA PRO A 121 -22.03 5.66 4.14
C PRO A 121 -22.53 6.92 4.85
N ILE A 122 -23.85 7.10 4.90
CA ILE A 122 -24.50 8.32 5.41
C ILE A 122 -25.05 8.08 6.82
N THR A 123 -25.94 7.10 7.00
CA THR A 123 -26.60 6.82 8.28
C THR A 123 -25.63 6.33 9.36
N GLY A 124 -24.57 5.62 8.99
CA GLY A 124 -23.54 5.12 9.91
C GLY A 124 -22.56 6.18 10.45
N ILE A 125 -22.87 7.48 10.35
CA ILE A 125 -22.12 8.56 11.01
C ILE A 125 -22.42 8.56 12.52
N LEU A 126 -23.69 8.40 12.88
CA LEU A 126 -24.10 8.26 14.27
C LEU A 126 -23.89 6.79 14.69
N PRO A 127 -23.23 6.52 15.82
CA PRO A 127 -23.18 5.18 16.37
C PRO A 127 -24.54 4.80 16.97
N PRO A 128 -24.79 3.51 17.28
CA PRO A 128 -25.97 3.10 18.04
C PRO A 128 -26.05 3.85 19.38
N ILE A 129 -27.22 4.43 19.68
CA ILE A 129 -27.42 5.26 20.89
C ILE A 129 -28.36 4.55 21.86
N THR A 130 -29.47 4.00 21.35
CA THR A 130 -30.47 3.33 22.16
C THR A 130 -30.08 1.88 22.44
N LYS A 131 -30.74 1.27 23.43
CA LYS A 131 -30.51 -0.14 23.75
C LYS A 131 -30.92 -1.03 22.57
N GLU A 132 -32.01 -0.66 21.91
CA GLU A 132 -32.61 -1.32 20.76
C GLU A 132 -31.65 -1.30 19.56
N ASP A 133 -31.04 -0.15 19.25
CA ASP A 133 -30.03 -0.04 18.18
C ASP A 133 -28.83 -0.97 18.47
N TRP A 134 -28.38 -1.01 19.73
CA TRP A 134 -27.30 -1.89 20.14
C TRP A 134 -27.69 -3.37 20.13
N ASP A 135 -28.97 -3.70 20.34
CA ASP A 135 -29.47 -5.07 20.24
C ASP A 135 -29.44 -5.51 18.77
N GLU A 136 -29.88 -4.65 17.84
CA GLU A 136 -29.86 -4.93 16.41
C GLU A 136 -28.45 -5.21 15.87
N GLU A 137 -27.48 -4.33 16.16
CA GLU A 137 -26.10 -4.52 15.70
C GLU A 137 -25.43 -5.75 16.33
N TRP A 138 -25.81 -6.08 17.58
CA TRP A 138 -25.32 -7.28 18.25
C TRP A 138 -25.86 -8.57 17.61
N GLU A 139 -27.15 -8.60 17.26
CA GLU A 139 -27.74 -9.74 16.54
C GLU A 139 -27.08 -9.96 15.18
N LYS A 140 -26.82 -8.88 14.43
CA LYS A 140 -26.08 -8.94 13.16
C LYS A 140 -24.66 -9.50 13.34
N TYR A 141 -23.95 -9.06 14.37
CA TYR A 141 -22.58 -9.50 14.62
C TYR A 141 -22.49 -10.98 15.02
N LYS A 142 -23.39 -11.49 15.86
CA LYS A 142 -23.39 -12.90 16.31
C LYS A 142 -23.50 -13.92 15.18
N VAL A 143 -24.17 -13.55 14.08
CA VAL A 143 -24.34 -14.41 12.91
C VAL A 143 -23.26 -14.20 11.84
N SER A 144 -22.32 -13.27 12.06
CA SER A 144 -21.18 -13.05 11.17
C SER A 144 -20.12 -14.16 11.31
N PRO A 145 -19.27 -14.37 10.30
CA PRO A 145 -18.17 -15.34 10.39
C PRO A 145 -17.24 -15.09 11.59
N GLU A 146 -16.90 -13.82 11.88
CA GLU A 146 -16.07 -13.44 13.03
C GLU A 146 -16.77 -13.73 14.36
N GLY A 147 -18.07 -13.39 14.46
CA GLY A 147 -18.89 -13.67 15.63
C GLY A 147 -19.06 -15.16 15.92
N ILE A 148 -19.16 -16.00 14.89
CA ILE A 148 -19.34 -17.46 15.04
C ILE A 148 -18.03 -18.18 15.35
N ILE A 149 -16.94 -17.84 14.64
CA ILE A 149 -15.70 -18.63 14.66
C ILE A 149 -14.70 -18.09 15.68
N MET A 150 -14.52 -16.77 15.76
CA MET A 150 -13.49 -16.16 16.62
C MET A 150 -14.07 -15.66 17.94
N ASN A 151 -15.25 -15.07 17.90
CA ASN A 151 -15.81 -14.31 19.01
C ASN A 151 -17.12 -14.90 19.58
N ALA A 152 -17.30 -16.23 19.50
CA ALA A 152 -18.53 -16.92 19.92
C ALA A 152 -18.93 -16.66 21.38
N ASN A 153 -17.94 -16.39 22.25
CA ASN A 153 -18.13 -16.18 23.68
C ASN A 153 -17.89 -14.73 24.13
N ILE A 154 -17.77 -13.77 23.20
CA ILE A 154 -17.52 -12.38 23.52
C ILE A 154 -18.73 -11.77 24.26
N SER A 155 -18.48 -10.95 25.27
CA SER A 155 -19.53 -10.18 25.92
C SER A 155 -19.99 -9.00 25.05
N ARG A 156 -21.19 -8.48 25.32
CA ARG A 156 -21.71 -7.28 24.64
C ARG A 156 -20.83 -6.05 24.84
N ASP A 157 -20.19 -5.92 26.00
CA ASP A 157 -19.32 -4.78 26.29
C ASP A 157 -17.98 -4.88 25.56
N GLU A 158 -17.48 -6.09 25.33
CA GLU A 158 -16.31 -6.31 24.46
C GLU A 158 -16.65 -6.06 22.99
N PHE A 159 -17.85 -6.48 22.53
CA PHE A 159 -18.35 -6.13 21.20
C PHE A 159 -18.40 -4.62 20.97
N LYS A 160 -18.90 -3.84 21.94
CA LYS A 160 -18.90 -2.37 21.84
C LYS A 160 -17.50 -1.80 21.62
N LYS A 161 -16.46 -2.37 22.24
CA LYS A 161 -15.07 -1.89 22.09
C LYS A 161 -14.58 -2.07 20.65
N ILE A 162 -14.77 -3.26 20.08
CA ILE A 162 -14.37 -3.53 18.69
C ILE A 162 -15.22 -2.70 17.70
N PHE A 163 -16.52 -2.56 17.96
CA PHE A 163 -17.42 -1.71 17.17
C PHE A 163 -16.95 -0.25 17.14
N TYR A 164 -16.64 0.34 18.30
CA TYR A 164 -16.20 1.73 18.36
C TYR A 164 -14.85 1.97 17.68
N MET A 165 -13.94 0.99 17.73
CA MET A 165 -12.67 1.07 17.01
C MET A 165 -12.91 1.17 15.49
N GLU A 166 -13.74 0.27 14.95
CA GLU A 166 -14.06 0.26 13.52
C GLU A 166 -14.88 1.48 13.10
N TRP A 167 -15.90 1.84 13.88
CA TRP A 167 -16.71 3.04 13.66
C TRP A 167 -15.84 4.30 13.65
N GLY A 168 -14.90 4.43 14.60
CA GLY A 168 -13.98 5.55 14.68
C GLY A 168 -13.09 5.66 13.43
N HIS A 169 -12.57 4.53 12.94
CA HIS A 169 -11.82 4.47 11.68
C HIS A 169 -12.66 4.94 10.48
N ARG A 170 -13.89 4.40 10.34
CA ARG A 170 -14.82 4.75 9.25
C ARG A 170 -15.25 6.22 9.32
N LEU A 171 -15.55 6.73 10.50
CA LEU A 171 -15.92 8.13 10.73
C LEU A 171 -14.78 9.07 10.35
N ALA A 172 -13.54 8.75 10.73
CA ALA A 172 -12.37 9.55 10.36
C ALA A 172 -12.22 9.63 8.82
N GLY A 173 -12.44 8.54 8.10
CA GLY A 173 -12.48 8.52 6.63
C GLY A 173 -13.56 9.45 6.04
N ARG A 174 -14.77 9.43 6.59
CA ARG A 174 -15.87 10.33 6.18
C ARG A 174 -15.54 11.80 6.47
N ALA A 175 -15.00 12.08 7.65
CA ALA A 175 -14.58 13.42 8.04
C ALA A 175 -13.48 13.98 7.12
N LEU A 176 -12.53 13.14 6.71
CA LEU A 176 -11.55 13.51 5.68
C LEU A 176 -12.22 13.83 4.34
N GLY A 177 -13.19 13.02 3.89
CA GLY A 177 -13.93 13.26 2.66
C GLY A 177 -14.59 14.64 2.63
N ILE A 178 -15.37 14.98 3.66
CA ILE A 178 -16.03 16.28 3.78
C ILE A 178 -15.00 17.41 3.93
N GLY A 179 -14.02 17.23 4.82
CA GLY A 179 -12.95 18.18 5.09
C GLY A 179 -11.99 18.40 3.91
N PHE A 180 -12.02 17.52 2.91
CA PHE A 180 -11.29 17.68 1.66
C PHE A 180 -12.16 18.30 0.55
N VAL A 181 -13.36 17.77 0.33
CA VAL A 181 -14.22 18.17 -0.80
C VAL A 181 -14.71 19.60 -0.67
N LEU A 182 -15.23 20.01 0.51
CA LEU A 182 -15.77 21.36 0.68
C LEU A 182 -14.69 22.45 0.50
N PRO A 183 -13.50 22.36 1.13
CA PRO A 183 -12.47 23.37 0.88
C PRO A 183 -11.92 23.29 -0.55
N THR A 184 -11.89 22.12 -1.18
CA THR A 184 -11.50 22.02 -2.61
C THR A 184 -12.44 22.84 -3.49
N ILE A 185 -13.75 22.67 -3.35
CA ILE A 185 -14.76 23.45 -4.10
C ILE A 185 -14.57 24.94 -3.84
N TYR A 186 -14.41 25.33 -2.57
CA TYR A 186 -14.13 26.72 -2.21
C TYR A 186 -12.87 27.27 -2.90
N TYR A 187 -11.74 26.55 -2.86
CA TYR A 187 -10.50 27.00 -3.48
C TYR A 187 -10.61 27.11 -5.00
N LEU A 188 -11.30 26.17 -5.65
CA LEU A 188 -11.52 26.18 -7.11
C LEU A 188 -12.47 27.30 -7.55
N ALA A 189 -13.51 27.60 -6.76
CA ALA A 189 -14.44 28.68 -7.06
C ALA A 189 -13.85 30.07 -6.78
N ARG A 190 -13.09 30.21 -5.68
CA ARG A 190 -12.58 31.51 -5.22
C ARG A 190 -11.29 31.96 -5.90
N TYR A 191 -10.42 31.03 -6.27
CA TYR A 191 -9.06 31.32 -6.76
C TYR A 191 -8.84 30.76 -8.17
N LYS A 192 -8.15 31.55 -9.01
CA LYS A 192 -7.70 31.11 -10.34
C LYS A 192 -6.44 30.24 -10.20
N LEU A 193 -6.61 29.00 -9.76
CA LEU A 193 -5.48 28.09 -9.53
C LEU A 193 -4.76 27.73 -10.85
N PRO A 194 -3.43 27.59 -10.83
CA PRO A 194 -2.68 27.23 -12.03
C PRO A 194 -3.03 25.81 -12.47
N ARG A 195 -3.13 25.60 -13.80
CA ARG A 195 -3.64 24.37 -14.45
C ARG A 195 -3.28 23.02 -13.82
N PRO A 196 -2.03 22.72 -13.38
CA PRO A 196 -1.73 21.42 -12.80
C PRO A 196 -2.37 21.19 -11.43
N LEU A 197 -2.82 22.23 -10.72
CA LEU A 197 -3.29 22.13 -9.35
C LEU A 197 -4.74 21.64 -9.25
N PRO A 198 -5.73 22.16 -10.02
CA PRO A 198 -7.07 21.58 -10.06
C PRO A 198 -7.08 20.07 -10.39
N ALA A 199 -6.28 19.64 -11.37
CA ALA A 199 -6.19 18.22 -11.73
C ALA A 199 -5.65 17.35 -10.59
N LYS A 200 -4.69 17.87 -9.79
CA LYS A 200 -4.20 17.17 -8.61
C LYS A 200 -5.24 17.09 -7.50
N LEU A 201 -5.97 18.18 -7.24
CA LEU A 201 -7.03 18.19 -6.23
C LEU A 201 -8.15 17.22 -6.62
N LEU A 202 -8.53 17.18 -7.90
CA LEU A 202 -9.48 16.21 -8.43
C LEU A 202 -8.97 14.77 -8.24
N LEU A 203 -7.72 14.48 -8.61
CA LEU A 203 -7.14 13.14 -8.44
C LEU A 203 -7.10 12.70 -6.96
N ILE A 204 -6.76 13.62 -6.05
CA ILE A 204 -6.80 13.36 -4.61
C ILE A 204 -8.24 13.09 -4.14
N GLY A 205 -9.21 13.88 -4.60
CA GLY A 205 -10.63 13.67 -4.27
C GLY A 205 -11.16 12.32 -4.76
N LEU A 206 -10.83 11.95 -6.01
CA LEU A 206 -11.12 10.62 -6.54
C LEU A 206 -10.43 9.51 -5.73
N GLY A 207 -9.18 9.75 -5.31
CA GLY A 207 -8.44 8.84 -4.44
C GLY A 207 -9.10 8.61 -3.08
N ILE A 208 -9.68 9.66 -2.46
CA ILE A 208 -10.46 9.53 -1.21
C ILE A 208 -11.71 8.69 -1.45
N GLY A 209 -12.46 8.94 -2.53
CA GLY A 209 -13.63 8.12 -2.87
C GLY A 209 -13.25 6.65 -3.12
N PHE A 210 -12.17 6.42 -3.85
CA PHE A 210 -11.64 5.09 -4.12
C PHE A 210 -11.18 4.37 -2.84
N GLN A 211 -10.64 5.08 -1.85
CA GLN A 211 -10.33 4.51 -0.54
C GLN A 211 -11.56 3.95 0.17
N GLY A 212 -12.70 4.66 0.11
CA GLY A 212 -13.97 4.15 0.63
C GLY A 212 -14.41 2.86 -0.06
N VAL A 213 -14.32 2.81 -1.39
CA VAL A 213 -14.65 1.59 -2.18
C VAL A 213 -13.71 0.43 -1.84
N LEU A 214 -12.41 0.67 -1.75
CA LEU A 214 -11.44 -0.35 -1.35
C LEU A 214 -11.69 -0.84 0.08
N GLY A 215 -12.00 0.05 1.02
CA GLY A 215 -12.31 -0.31 2.40
C GLY A 215 -13.55 -1.21 2.49
N TRP A 216 -14.62 -0.87 1.76
CA TRP A 216 -15.79 -1.74 1.66
C TRP A 216 -15.44 -3.11 1.04
N TRP A 217 -14.71 -3.13 -0.07
CA TRP A 217 -14.30 -4.37 -0.74
C TRP A 217 -13.42 -5.25 0.18
N MET A 218 -12.59 -4.62 1.01
CA MET A 218 -11.76 -5.26 2.01
C MET A 218 -12.60 -5.94 3.12
N VAL A 219 -13.56 -5.22 3.72
CA VAL A 219 -14.45 -5.79 4.75
C VAL A 219 -15.32 -6.91 4.17
N LYS A 220 -15.85 -6.72 2.95
CA LYS A 220 -16.68 -7.72 2.28
C LYS A 220 -16.00 -9.09 2.14
N SER A 221 -14.66 -9.19 2.05
CA SER A 221 -14.01 -10.51 2.04
C SER A 221 -14.14 -11.26 3.36
N GLY A 222 -14.13 -10.56 4.48
CA GLY A 222 -14.15 -11.23 5.79
C GLY A 222 -15.55 -11.67 6.23
N LEU A 223 -16.57 -11.25 5.50
CA LEU A 223 -17.99 -11.57 5.76
C LEU A 223 -18.53 -12.66 4.80
N ASP A 224 -17.65 -13.35 4.07
CA ASP A 224 -18.06 -14.40 3.13
C ASP A 224 -18.52 -15.65 3.87
N GLU A 225 -19.73 -16.13 3.58
CA GLU A 225 -20.30 -17.33 4.21
C GLU A 225 -19.50 -18.59 3.93
N GLN A 226 -18.73 -18.64 2.84
CA GLN A 226 -17.83 -19.76 2.53
C GLN A 226 -16.79 -19.98 3.63
N ILE A 227 -16.46 -18.95 4.40
CA ILE A 227 -15.52 -19.05 5.53
C ILE A 227 -16.07 -19.99 6.60
N ILE A 228 -17.37 -19.94 6.84
CA ILE A 228 -18.06 -20.81 7.81
C ILE A 228 -18.11 -22.24 7.28
N THR A 229 -18.40 -22.45 5.99
CA THR A 229 -18.46 -23.80 5.41
C THR A 229 -17.09 -24.47 5.38
N ASP A 230 -16.04 -23.71 5.11
CA ASP A 230 -14.67 -24.22 4.98
C ASP A 230 -13.94 -24.26 6.33
N ASN A 231 -14.59 -23.79 7.40
CA ASN A 231 -14.01 -23.62 8.74
C ASN A 231 -12.64 -22.91 8.71
N SER A 232 -12.55 -21.88 7.88
CA SER A 232 -11.33 -21.09 7.69
C SER A 232 -11.35 -19.85 8.60
N VAL A 233 -10.17 -19.26 8.86
CA VAL A 233 -10.06 -18.10 9.75
C VAL A 233 -10.76 -16.88 9.10
N PRO A 234 -11.77 -16.27 9.75
CA PRO A 234 -12.46 -15.09 9.23
C PRO A 234 -11.53 -13.87 9.32
N ARG A 235 -10.84 -13.60 8.22
CA ARG A 235 -9.97 -12.44 8.09
C ARG A 235 -10.09 -11.82 6.73
N VAL A 236 -9.81 -10.52 6.68
CA VAL A 236 -9.65 -9.81 5.43
C VAL A 236 -8.51 -10.43 4.63
N SER A 237 -8.72 -10.63 3.33
CA SER A 237 -7.67 -11.11 2.43
C SER A 237 -6.46 -10.17 2.46
N GLN A 238 -5.26 -10.71 2.63
CA GLN A 238 -3.99 -9.99 2.63
C GLN A 238 -3.79 -9.14 1.36
N TYR A 239 -4.32 -9.58 0.22
CA TYR A 239 -4.31 -8.80 -1.02
C TYR A 239 -5.14 -7.52 -0.90
N ARG A 240 -6.34 -7.60 -0.30
CA ARG A 240 -7.23 -6.46 -0.14
C ARG A 240 -6.70 -5.50 0.92
N LEU A 241 -6.16 -6.03 2.02
CA LEU A 241 -5.46 -5.26 3.04
C LEU A 241 -4.28 -4.50 2.45
N ALA A 242 -3.38 -5.19 1.73
CA ALA A 242 -2.22 -4.57 1.10
C ALA A 242 -2.63 -3.53 0.04
N ALA A 243 -3.67 -3.79 -0.75
CA ALA A 243 -4.18 -2.84 -1.73
C ALA A 243 -4.75 -1.57 -1.05
N HIS A 244 -5.56 -1.75 -0.01
CA HIS A 244 -6.15 -0.64 0.74
C HIS A 244 -5.06 0.22 1.40
N TYR A 245 -4.12 -0.41 2.12
CA TYR A 245 -2.97 0.26 2.73
C TYR A 245 -2.09 0.98 1.70
N SER A 246 -1.75 0.32 0.59
CA SER A 246 -0.92 0.93 -0.48
C SER A 246 -1.58 2.17 -1.06
N ALA A 247 -2.89 2.12 -1.30
CA ALA A 247 -3.63 3.25 -1.83
C ALA A 247 -3.79 4.37 -0.77
N ALA A 248 -3.90 4.05 0.53
CA ALA A 248 -3.88 5.03 1.61
C ALA A 248 -2.54 5.75 1.71
N VAL A 249 -1.42 5.01 1.64
CA VAL A 249 -0.06 5.57 1.60
C VAL A 249 0.13 6.43 0.34
N ALA A 250 -0.34 5.99 -0.83
CA ALA A 250 -0.28 6.78 -2.05
C ALA A 250 -1.07 8.09 -1.94
N LEU A 251 -2.26 8.05 -1.34
CA LEU A 251 -3.08 9.24 -1.08
C LEU A 251 -2.37 10.21 -0.12
N TYR A 252 -1.83 9.69 0.98
CA TYR A 252 -1.01 10.43 1.94
C TYR A 252 0.16 11.15 1.25
N LEU A 253 0.97 10.40 0.48
CA LEU A 253 2.11 10.94 -0.24
C LEU A 253 1.69 11.92 -1.34
N GLY A 254 0.54 11.70 -1.98
CA GLY A 254 -0.06 12.61 -2.96
C GLY A 254 -0.39 13.98 -2.37
N MET A 255 -1.07 14.00 -1.22
CA MET A 255 -1.40 15.22 -0.49
C MET A 255 -0.12 15.92 0.00
N LEU A 256 0.76 15.18 0.68
CA LEU A 256 1.99 15.71 1.26
C LEU A 256 2.92 16.28 0.17
N SER A 257 3.12 15.54 -0.92
CA SER A 257 3.96 16.00 -2.05
C SER A 257 3.40 17.23 -2.75
N THR A 258 2.07 17.37 -2.78
CA THR A 258 1.40 18.54 -3.36
C THR A 258 1.57 19.76 -2.45
N ALA A 259 1.39 19.62 -1.14
CA ALA A 259 1.62 20.66 -0.16
C ALA A 259 3.08 21.17 -0.18
N ILE A 260 4.04 20.25 -0.11
CA ILE A 260 5.48 20.54 -0.22
C ILE A 260 5.78 21.22 -1.55
N GLY A 261 5.22 20.72 -2.65
CA GLY A 261 5.42 21.27 -3.99
C GLY A 261 4.96 22.73 -4.11
N ILE A 262 3.78 23.05 -3.59
CA ILE A 262 3.24 24.42 -3.61
C ILE A 262 4.15 25.37 -2.81
N GLN A 263 4.47 25.04 -1.57
CA GLN A 263 5.35 25.90 -0.75
C GLN A 263 6.73 26.07 -1.35
N ARG A 264 7.29 25.01 -1.94
CA ARG A 264 8.59 25.06 -2.61
C ARG A 264 8.56 25.98 -3.82
N ASP A 265 7.56 25.87 -4.67
CA ASP A 265 7.43 26.75 -5.84
C ASP A 265 7.24 28.21 -5.42
N MET A 266 6.45 28.49 -4.38
CA MET A 266 6.28 29.84 -3.82
C MET A 266 7.61 30.43 -3.28
N LYS A 267 8.45 29.60 -2.64
CA LYS A 267 9.77 30.03 -2.16
C LYS A 267 10.77 30.25 -3.30
N LEU A 268 10.79 29.35 -4.28
CA LEU A 268 11.71 29.42 -5.43
C LEU A 268 11.36 30.52 -6.43
N ALA A 269 10.08 30.93 -6.49
CA ALA A 269 9.66 32.09 -7.27
C ALA A 269 10.36 33.37 -6.81
N LYS A 270 10.70 33.48 -5.52
CA LYS A 270 11.34 34.65 -4.91
C LYS A 270 12.87 34.60 -4.88
N ASN A 271 13.48 33.43 -5.08
CA ASN A 271 14.93 33.26 -4.95
C ASN A 271 15.51 32.39 -6.08
N HIS A 272 16.00 33.06 -7.12
CA HIS A 272 16.52 32.43 -8.33
C HIS A 272 17.90 31.79 -8.15
N ALA A 273 18.72 32.25 -7.20
CA ALA A 273 20.05 31.69 -6.94
C ALA A 273 19.98 30.20 -6.53
N ILE A 274 18.94 29.84 -5.77
CA ILE A 274 18.68 28.44 -5.36
C ILE A 274 18.41 27.54 -6.58
N VAL A 275 17.77 28.07 -7.63
CA VAL A 275 17.40 27.28 -8.82
C VAL A 275 18.65 26.81 -9.57
N SER A 276 19.69 27.64 -9.66
CA SER A 276 20.97 27.26 -10.27
C SER A 276 21.66 26.13 -9.48
N ALA A 277 21.70 26.23 -8.15
CA ALA A 277 22.28 25.21 -7.29
C ALA A 277 21.56 23.85 -7.38
N LEU A 278 20.25 23.83 -7.67
CA LEU A 278 19.47 22.59 -7.88
C LEU A 278 19.82 21.83 -9.17
N ASN A 279 20.54 22.46 -10.10
CA ASN A 279 20.94 21.85 -11.36
C ASN A 279 22.35 21.21 -11.33
N ILE A 280 23.09 21.35 -10.23
CA ILE A 280 24.42 20.74 -10.06
C ILE A 280 24.33 19.21 -10.25
N PRO A 281 25.26 18.58 -10.99
CA PRO A 281 25.21 17.13 -11.27
C PRO A 281 25.13 16.25 -10.02
N ALA A 282 25.85 16.61 -8.95
CA ALA A 282 25.79 15.90 -7.66
C ALA A 282 24.36 15.89 -7.07
N VAL A 283 23.64 17.02 -7.15
CA VAL A 283 22.25 17.14 -6.68
C VAL A 283 21.31 16.29 -7.54
N LYS A 284 21.55 16.21 -8.86
CA LYS A 284 20.78 15.33 -9.75
C LYS A 284 20.96 13.85 -9.39
N LYS A 285 22.21 13.40 -9.19
CA LYS A 285 22.51 12.03 -8.75
C LYS A 285 21.86 11.72 -7.40
N PHE A 286 21.98 12.63 -6.44
CA PHE A 286 21.39 12.45 -5.11
C PHE A 286 19.86 12.43 -5.14
N ARG A 287 19.19 13.20 -6.01
CA ARG A 287 17.73 13.05 -6.23
C ARG A 287 17.36 11.68 -6.75
N GLY A 288 18.15 11.09 -7.64
CA GLY A 288 17.96 9.71 -8.09
C GLY A 288 18.02 8.72 -6.92
N LEU A 289 19.02 8.89 -6.04
CA LEU A 289 19.14 8.10 -4.82
C LEU A 289 17.91 8.27 -3.89
N ILE A 290 17.43 9.51 -3.68
CA ILE A 290 16.20 9.75 -2.88
C ILE A 290 14.99 9.02 -3.48
N HIS A 291 14.83 9.05 -4.81
CA HIS A 291 13.72 8.35 -5.47
C HIS A 291 13.82 6.83 -5.32
N LEU A 292 15.02 6.27 -5.49
CA LEU A 292 15.28 4.86 -5.24
C LEU A 292 14.98 4.49 -3.79
N SER A 293 15.51 5.25 -2.83
CA SER A 293 15.24 5.05 -1.40
C SER A 293 13.75 5.13 -1.07
N GLY A 294 13.03 6.11 -1.62
CA GLY A 294 11.59 6.24 -1.41
C GLY A 294 10.79 5.08 -1.98
N MET A 295 11.16 4.61 -3.19
CA MET A 295 10.56 3.42 -3.79
C MET A 295 10.80 2.18 -2.93
N MET A 296 12.04 1.98 -2.45
CA MET A 296 12.40 0.84 -1.61
C MET A 296 11.67 0.85 -0.26
N VAL A 297 11.56 2.00 0.40
CA VAL A 297 10.76 2.14 1.64
C VAL A 297 9.28 1.87 1.37
N ALA A 298 8.72 2.41 0.29
CA ALA A 298 7.32 2.16 -0.06
C ALA A 298 7.07 0.67 -0.33
N LEU A 299 7.94 0.02 -1.10
CA LEU A 299 7.84 -1.41 -1.37
C LEU A 299 7.96 -2.24 -0.09
N THR A 300 8.89 -1.88 0.80
CA THR A 300 9.06 -2.55 2.11
C THR A 300 7.82 -2.40 2.99
N ALA A 301 7.20 -1.21 2.99
CA ALA A 301 5.96 -0.99 3.72
C ALA A 301 4.81 -1.84 3.17
N VAL A 302 4.74 -2.03 1.85
CA VAL A 302 3.74 -2.89 1.19
C VAL A 302 3.97 -4.37 1.53
N THR A 303 5.21 -4.87 1.50
CA THR A 303 5.49 -6.26 1.93
C THR A 303 5.15 -6.46 3.40
N GLY A 304 5.31 -5.43 4.24
CA GLY A 304 4.85 -5.45 5.64
C GLY A 304 3.34 -5.63 5.79
N ALA A 305 2.52 -5.10 4.86
CA ALA A 305 1.07 -5.32 4.87
C ALA A 305 0.69 -6.78 4.54
N PHE A 306 1.47 -7.47 3.69
CA PHE A 306 1.31 -8.91 3.47
C PHE A 306 1.71 -9.72 4.70
N VAL A 307 2.83 -9.38 5.36
CA VAL A 307 3.26 -10.02 6.62
C VAL A 307 2.19 -9.87 7.70
N ALA A 308 1.62 -8.67 7.83
CA ALA A 308 0.50 -8.45 8.75
C ALA A 308 -0.72 -9.27 8.33
N GLY A 309 -1.16 -9.21 7.07
CA GLY A 309 -2.37 -9.92 6.62
C GLY A 309 -2.29 -11.45 6.73
N LEU A 310 -1.09 -12.02 6.71
CA LEU A 310 -0.84 -13.47 6.85
C LEU A 310 -0.54 -13.91 8.28
N ASP A 311 -0.49 -12.99 9.26
CA ASP A 311 0.01 -13.25 10.62
C ASP A 311 1.44 -13.81 10.63
N ALA A 312 2.21 -13.51 9.57
CA ALA A 312 3.54 -14.06 9.34
C ALA A 312 4.58 -13.57 10.36
N GLY A 313 4.26 -12.55 11.17
CA GLY A 313 5.10 -12.09 12.26
C GLY A 313 5.26 -13.10 13.41
N LEU A 314 4.43 -14.15 13.46
CA LEU A 314 4.41 -15.18 14.51
C LEU A 314 5.07 -16.50 14.07
N VAL A 315 5.71 -16.53 12.88
CA VAL A 315 6.24 -17.77 12.29
C VAL A 315 7.67 -18.03 12.77
N TYR A 316 8.62 -17.17 12.37
CA TYR A 316 9.97 -17.16 12.93
C TYR A 316 10.14 -15.93 13.81
N ASN A 317 10.61 -16.09 15.05
CA ASN A 317 10.68 -14.99 16.02
C ASN A 317 12.11 -14.71 16.50
N GLU A 318 13.11 -15.18 15.75
CA GLU A 318 14.53 -14.88 15.93
C GLU A 318 15.02 -13.87 14.87
N PHE A 319 16.14 -13.20 15.15
CA PHE A 319 16.84 -12.35 14.19
C PHE A 319 18.36 -12.39 14.47
N PRO A 320 19.24 -12.46 13.45
CA PRO A 320 18.97 -12.42 12.01
C PRO A 320 18.57 -13.77 11.39
N MET A 321 18.66 -14.86 12.16
CA MET A 321 18.30 -16.21 11.70
C MET A 321 16.78 -16.37 11.56
N MET A 322 16.37 -17.36 10.77
CA MET A 322 15.02 -17.90 10.66
C MET A 322 15.14 -19.42 10.82
N GLY A 323 15.01 -19.89 12.06
CA GLY A 323 15.34 -21.28 12.43
C GLY A 323 16.85 -21.51 12.47
N ASP A 324 17.32 -22.60 11.88
CA ASP A 324 18.73 -23.03 11.93
C ASP A 324 19.67 -22.21 11.02
N GLY A 325 19.16 -21.27 10.21
CA GLY A 325 19.97 -20.49 9.28
C GLY A 325 19.41 -19.12 8.94
N LEU A 326 20.12 -18.36 8.10
CA LEU A 326 19.69 -17.02 7.64
C LEU A 326 18.49 -17.08 6.67
N VAL A 327 18.27 -18.23 6.06
CA VAL A 327 17.22 -18.48 5.07
C VAL A 327 16.49 -19.74 5.50
N PRO A 328 15.14 -19.74 5.55
CA PRO A 328 14.36 -20.94 5.82
C PRO A 328 14.65 -22.08 4.82
N PRO A 329 14.34 -23.33 5.18
CA PRO A 329 14.40 -24.46 4.25
C PRO A 329 13.65 -24.19 2.94
N LYS A 330 14.16 -24.73 1.81
CA LYS A 330 13.61 -24.44 0.48
C LYS A 330 12.18 -24.97 0.30
N ASP A 331 11.87 -26.09 0.94
CA ASP A 331 10.55 -26.71 1.00
C ASP A 331 9.54 -25.84 1.75
N GLU A 332 9.98 -25.08 2.76
CA GLU A 332 9.15 -24.07 3.42
C GLU A 332 8.98 -22.82 2.56
N LEU A 333 10.02 -22.35 1.87
CA LEU A 333 9.94 -21.16 1.01
C LEU A 333 9.10 -21.37 -0.26
N PHE A 334 9.10 -22.59 -0.79
CA PHE A 334 8.42 -22.95 -2.03
C PHE A 334 7.53 -24.18 -1.81
N ASP A 335 6.62 -24.06 -0.84
CA ASP A 335 5.68 -25.10 -0.49
C ASP A 335 4.62 -25.27 -1.59
N GLN A 336 4.38 -26.52 -1.97
CA GLN A 336 3.43 -26.87 -3.02
C GLN A 336 1.97 -26.59 -2.62
N ARG A 337 1.66 -26.53 -1.31
CA ARG A 337 0.32 -26.24 -0.78
C ARG A 337 -0.21 -24.88 -1.20
N TYR A 338 0.68 -23.91 -1.45
CA TYR A 338 0.30 -22.57 -1.91
C TYR A 338 0.24 -22.45 -3.44
N ALA A 339 0.61 -23.49 -4.20
CA ALA A 339 0.50 -23.48 -5.65
C ALA A 339 -0.87 -24.03 -6.08
N ARG A 340 -1.56 -23.35 -7.00
CA ARG A 340 -2.79 -23.88 -7.62
C ARG A 340 -2.52 -24.51 -8.98
N SER A 341 -1.39 -24.14 -9.60
CA SER A 341 -0.92 -24.68 -10.87
C SER A 341 0.60 -24.87 -10.82
N GLY A 342 1.18 -25.57 -11.79
CA GLY A 342 2.64 -25.72 -11.84
C GLY A 342 3.40 -24.39 -12.00
N SER A 343 2.79 -23.38 -12.62
CA SER A 343 3.42 -22.10 -12.97
C SER A 343 3.28 -20.99 -11.92
N ASP A 344 2.37 -21.13 -10.93
CA ASP A 344 2.10 -20.08 -9.96
C ASP A 344 2.82 -20.23 -8.61
N LYS A 345 3.60 -21.31 -8.48
CA LYS A 345 4.31 -21.67 -7.25
C LYS A 345 5.13 -20.52 -6.65
N ILE A 346 5.88 -19.79 -7.47
CA ILE A 346 6.78 -18.73 -6.98
C ILE A 346 5.99 -17.55 -6.41
N TRP A 347 5.14 -16.90 -7.23
CA TRP A 347 4.49 -15.68 -6.81
C TRP A 347 3.44 -15.91 -5.72
N ARG A 348 2.78 -17.08 -5.70
CA ARG A 348 1.85 -17.43 -4.62
C ARG A 348 2.58 -17.67 -3.31
N ASN A 349 3.73 -18.34 -3.32
CA ASN A 349 4.51 -18.45 -2.09
C ASN A 349 4.94 -17.06 -1.59
N MET A 350 5.42 -16.17 -2.46
CA MET A 350 5.79 -14.81 -2.04
C MET A 350 4.64 -14.00 -1.40
N LEU A 351 3.37 -14.24 -1.77
CA LEU A 351 2.22 -13.42 -1.36
C LEU A 351 1.19 -14.13 -0.46
N GLU A 352 1.25 -15.46 -0.36
CA GLU A 352 0.30 -16.31 0.38
C GLU A 352 0.98 -17.21 1.40
N ASN A 353 2.27 -17.54 1.23
CA ASN A 353 3.01 -18.32 2.22
C ASN A 353 3.58 -17.40 3.31
N PRO A 354 3.17 -17.57 4.59
CA PRO A 354 3.66 -16.76 5.69
C PRO A 354 5.19 -16.77 5.84
N VAL A 355 5.85 -17.93 5.66
CA VAL A 355 7.31 -18.07 5.76
C VAL A 355 8.00 -17.20 4.72
N THR A 356 7.61 -17.34 3.46
CA THR A 356 8.20 -16.61 2.33
C THR A 356 7.91 -15.11 2.42
N ALA A 357 6.68 -14.72 2.76
CA ALA A 357 6.33 -13.31 2.94
C ALA A 357 7.14 -12.65 4.07
N GLN A 358 7.35 -13.37 5.18
CA GLN A 358 8.19 -12.89 6.27
C GLN A 358 9.66 -12.74 5.84
N PHE A 359 10.21 -13.73 5.14
CA PHE A 359 11.57 -13.71 4.61
C PHE A 359 11.77 -12.56 3.61
N ASP A 360 10.88 -12.41 2.63
CA ASP A 360 10.92 -11.36 1.62
C ASP A 360 10.90 -9.97 2.27
N HIS A 361 10.06 -9.76 3.27
CA HIS A 361 10.01 -8.51 4.03
C HIS A 361 11.33 -8.23 4.77
N ARG A 362 11.92 -9.24 5.43
CA ARG A 362 13.22 -9.09 6.14
C ARG A 362 14.37 -8.74 5.19
N VAL A 363 14.46 -9.43 4.05
CA VAL A 363 15.47 -9.17 3.01
C VAL A 363 15.29 -7.76 2.43
N LEU A 364 14.05 -7.37 2.15
CA LEU A 364 13.77 -6.05 1.61
C LEU A 364 14.02 -4.93 2.64
N ALA A 365 13.70 -5.15 3.92
CA ALA A 365 13.95 -4.22 5.00
C ALA A 365 15.45 -3.99 5.25
N THR A 366 16.25 -5.05 5.30
CA THR A 366 17.72 -4.97 5.48
C THR A 366 18.40 -4.31 4.27
N THR A 367 17.97 -4.63 3.05
CA THR A 367 18.44 -3.98 1.81
C THR A 367 18.10 -2.48 1.82
N THR A 368 16.85 -2.15 2.13
CA THR A 368 16.38 -0.76 2.21
C THR A 368 17.15 0.03 3.26
N PHE A 369 17.33 -0.53 4.45
CA PHE A 369 18.12 0.08 5.53
C PHE A 369 19.56 0.39 5.09
N THR A 370 20.22 -0.57 4.42
CA THR A 370 21.58 -0.39 3.89
C THR A 370 21.66 0.80 2.92
N ILE A 371 20.69 0.94 2.01
CA ILE A 371 20.60 2.08 1.09
C ILE A 371 20.42 3.40 1.87
N LEU A 372 19.57 3.40 2.90
CA LEU A 372 19.30 4.60 3.71
C LEU A 372 20.50 5.05 4.55
N CYS A 373 21.38 4.13 4.96
CA CYS A 373 22.64 4.45 5.62
C CYS A 373 23.61 5.24 4.72
N ILE A 374 23.48 5.14 3.39
CA ILE A 374 24.34 5.89 2.44
C ILE A 374 23.93 7.37 2.35
N LEU A 375 22.69 7.72 2.67
CA LEU A 375 22.14 9.07 2.45
C LEU A 375 22.96 10.20 3.10
N PRO A 376 23.38 10.14 4.39
CA PRO A 376 24.12 11.23 5.02
C PRO A 376 25.50 11.42 4.38
N PHE A 377 26.18 10.31 4.05
CA PHE A 377 27.48 10.33 3.39
C PHE A 377 27.40 10.90 1.98
N ALA A 378 26.36 10.55 1.22
CA ALA A 378 26.12 11.10 -0.12
C ALA A 378 25.68 12.57 -0.07
N ALA A 379 24.98 12.98 0.99
CA ALA A 379 24.53 14.36 1.18
C ALA A 379 25.64 15.32 1.62
N ARG A 380 26.72 14.85 2.25
CA ARG A 380 27.75 15.68 2.91
C ARG A 380 28.35 16.80 2.04
N ARG A 381 28.46 16.55 0.72
CA ARG A 381 29.03 17.47 -0.28
C ARG A 381 27.98 18.36 -0.97
N LEU A 382 26.71 18.26 -0.60
CA LEU A 382 25.66 19.08 -1.20
C LEU A 382 25.66 20.50 -0.61
N PRO A 383 25.42 21.54 -1.43
CA PRO A 383 25.36 22.94 -0.98
C PRO A 383 24.06 23.29 -0.22
N PHE A 384 23.34 22.28 0.29
CA PHE A 384 22.03 22.43 0.93
C PHE A 384 22.06 21.90 2.37
N PRO A 385 22.33 22.76 3.38
CA PRO A 385 22.35 22.35 4.79
C PRO A 385 21.09 21.62 5.25
N ALA A 386 19.92 22.08 4.80
CA ALA A 386 18.64 21.43 5.11
C ALA A 386 18.56 20.00 4.54
N ALA A 387 19.09 19.75 3.34
CA ALA A 387 19.10 18.41 2.76
C ALA A 387 20.06 17.48 3.51
N ARG A 388 21.20 17.99 4.00
CA ARG A 388 22.13 17.23 4.84
C ARG A 388 21.48 16.80 6.16
N ARG A 389 20.81 17.73 6.84
CA ARG A 389 20.06 17.44 8.08
C ARG A 389 18.94 16.43 7.83
N LEU A 390 18.15 16.61 6.77
CA LEU A 390 17.06 15.69 6.44
C LEU A 390 17.55 14.30 6.03
N ALA A 391 18.71 14.19 5.39
CA ALA A 391 19.35 12.90 5.10
C ALA A 391 19.72 12.17 6.40
N ALA A 392 20.35 12.86 7.36
CA ALA A 392 20.65 12.30 8.68
C ALA A 392 19.38 11.89 9.46
N LEU A 393 18.34 12.74 9.47
CA LEU A 393 17.06 12.41 10.10
C LEU A 393 16.37 11.21 9.44
N THR A 394 16.47 11.08 8.11
CA THR A 394 15.93 9.92 7.39
C THR A 394 16.63 8.63 7.82
N THR A 395 17.96 8.66 7.93
CA THR A 395 18.73 7.50 8.43
C THR A 395 18.41 7.19 9.90
N ALA A 396 18.26 8.21 10.75
CA ALA A 396 17.84 8.01 12.15
C ALA A 396 16.46 7.35 12.25
N ALA A 397 15.48 7.83 11.47
CA ALA A 397 14.16 7.21 11.37
C ALA A 397 14.24 5.77 10.85
N ALA A 398 15.17 5.47 9.92
CA ALA A 398 15.39 4.11 9.42
C ALA A 398 15.95 3.18 10.50
N VAL A 399 16.88 3.65 11.34
CA VAL A 399 17.39 2.91 12.50
C VAL A 399 16.23 2.59 13.45
N THR A 400 15.44 3.59 13.84
CA THR A 400 14.27 3.39 14.69
C THR A 400 13.29 2.39 14.08
N GLN A 401 13.05 2.47 12.76
CA GLN A 401 12.12 1.57 12.06
C GLN A 401 12.59 0.11 12.09
N VAL A 402 13.87 -0.14 11.85
CA VAL A 402 14.44 -1.49 11.92
C VAL A 402 14.43 -2.01 13.35
N THR A 403 14.78 -1.17 14.33
CA THR A 403 14.67 -1.55 15.75
C THR A 403 13.25 -1.92 16.13
N LEU A 404 12.25 -1.12 15.75
CA LEU A 404 10.84 -1.44 15.99
C LEU A 404 10.41 -2.75 15.31
N GLY A 405 10.90 -3.02 14.09
CA GLY A 405 10.59 -4.25 13.36
C GLY A 405 11.16 -5.49 14.03
N ILE A 406 12.44 -5.44 14.42
CA ILE A 406 13.10 -6.51 15.17
C ILE A 406 12.43 -6.70 16.53
N SER A 407 12.12 -5.62 17.26
CA SER A 407 11.43 -5.74 18.55
C SER A 407 10.03 -6.32 18.40
N THR A 408 9.26 -5.90 17.37
CA THR A 408 7.93 -6.49 17.09
C THR A 408 8.04 -7.99 16.87
N LEU A 409 9.08 -8.43 16.17
CA LEU A 409 9.36 -9.84 15.92
C LEU A 409 9.73 -10.61 17.19
N LEU A 410 10.74 -10.14 17.94
CA LEU A 410 11.28 -10.84 19.11
C LEU A 410 10.26 -10.97 20.24
N TYR A 411 9.35 -10.00 20.38
CA TYR A 411 8.33 -9.98 21.44
C TYR A 411 6.98 -10.56 21.01
N LEU A 412 6.92 -11.32 19.92
CA LEU A 412 5.70 -11.99 19.44
C LEU A 412 4.56 -11.02 19.07
N VAL A 413 4.88 -9.98 18.31
CA VAL A 413 3.94 -9.02 17.73
C VAL A 413 3.02 -8.33 18.76
N PRO A 414 3.56 -7.73 19.84
CA PRO A 414 2.70 -7.04 20.79
C PRO A 414 2.14 -5.78 20.13
N ILE A 415 0.83 -5.55 20.30
CA ILE A 415 0.06 -4.50 19.60
C ILE A 415 0.76 -3.12 19.63
N PRO A 416 1.32 -2.64 20.77
CA PRO A 416 2.02 -1.37 20.79
C PRO A 416 3.25 -1.33 19.87
N LEU A 417 4.09 -2.38 19.85
CA LEU A 417 5.26 -2.42 18.97
C LEU A 417 4.87 -2.55 17.51
N ALA A 418 3.90 -3.42 17.19
CA ALA A 418 3.40 -3.59 15.84
C ALA A 418 2.80 -2.30 15.27
N SER A 419 2.00 -1.59 16.08
CA SER A 419 1.42 -0.30 15.72
C SER A 419 2.49 0.79 15.57
N MET A 420 3.48 0.86 16.46
CA MET A 420 4.61 1.78 16.33
C MET A 420 5.45 1.47 15.09
N HIS A 421 5.68 0.20 14.76
CA HIS A 421 6.43 -0.19 13.56
C HIS A 421 5.68 0.20 12.28
N GLN A 422 4.37 -0.04 12.21
CA GLN A 422 3.55 0.42 11.09
C GLN A 422 3.61 1.95 10.96
N THR A 423 3.38 2.66 12.06
CA THR A 423 3.40 4.13 12.11
C THR A 423 4.76 4.68 11.70
N GLY A 424 5.84 4.07 12.20
CA GLY A 424 7.22 4.43 11.90
C GLY A 424 7.56 4.30 10.41
N SER A 425 6.95 3.35 9.70
CA SER A 425 7.15 3.21 8.24
C SER A 425 6.64 4.43 7.47
N VAL A 426 5.49 4.98 7.89
CA VAL A 426 4.91 6.20 7.29
C VAL A 426 5.71 7.44 7.69
N VAL A 427 6.22 7.49 8.93
CA VAL A 427 7.16 8.55 9.37
C VAL A 427 8.43 8.52 8.53
N LEU A 428 9.00 7.34 8.27
CA LEU A 428 10.20 7.21 7.43
C LEU A 428 9.92 7.69 5.99
N LEU A 429 8.77 7.33 5.41
CA LEU A 429 8.32 7.88 4.13
C LEU A 429 8.19 9.40 4.17
N THR A 430 7.68 9.97 5.26
CA THR A 430 7.57 11.42 5.48
C THR A 430 8.94 12.09 5.44
N CYS A 431 9.95 11.51 6.12
CA CYS A 431 11.33 12.00 6.11
C CYS A 431 11.92 12.00 4.70
N ILE A 432 11.71 10.92 3.93
CA ILE A 432 12.16 10.84 2.53
C ILE A 432 11.46 11.90 1.67
N MET A 433 10.16 12.12 1.86
CA MET A 433 9.42 13.15 1.12
C MET A 433 9.88 14.55 1.47
N ALA A 434 10.18 14.83 2.73
CA ALA A 434 10.76 16.09 3.16
C ALA A 434 12.14 16.31 2.54
N LEU A 435 13.00 15.27 2.52
CA LEU A 435 14.31 15.29 1.87
C LEU A 435 14.20 15.53 0.36
N GLY A 436 13.30 14.83 -0.33
CA GLY A 436 12.99 15.06 -1.74
C GLY A 436 12.45 16.47 -2.01
N GLY A 437 11.60 16.97 -1.11
CA GLY A 437 11.12 18.35 -1.09
C GLY A 437 12.24 19.38 -0.96
N ALA A 438 13.27 19.07 -0.17
CA ALA A 438 14.44 19.92 0.04
C ALA A 438 15.18 20.24 -1.25
N LEU A 439 15.20 19.29 -2.18
CA LEU A 439 15.91 19.36 -3.45
C LEU A 439 14.95 19.39 -4.66
N ARG A 440 13.66 19.61 -4.42
CA ARG A 440 12.66 19.62 -5.48
C ARG A 440 12.94 20.76 -6.46
N LYS A 441 12.96 20.43 -7.76
CA LYS A 441 13.04 21.44 -8.82
C LYS A 441 11.74 22.24 -8.92
N PRO A 442 11.81 23.51 -9.35
CA PRO A 442 10.62 24.29 -9.65
C PRO A 442 9.68 23.53 -10.59
N SER A 443 8.41 23.42 -10.24
CA SER A 443 7.43 22.82 -11.14
C SER A 443 7.04 23.80 -12.25
N ARG A 444 6.29 23.32 -13.26
CA ARG A 444 5.72 24.17 -14.32
C ARG A 444 4.81 25.28 -13.76
N MET A 445 4.35 25.14 -12.51
CA MET A 445 3.52 26.11 -11.80
C MET A 445 4.23 27.45 -11.56
N ILE A 446 5.56 27.43 -11.37
CA ILE A 446 6.34 28.65 -11.10
C ILE A 446 6.22 29.69 -12.23
N ARG A 447 5.90 29.26 -13.46
CA ARG A 447 5.69 30.15 -14.61
C ARG A 447 4.47 31.05 -14.44
N TYR A 448 3.49 30.63 -13.65
CA TYR A 448 2.27 31.38 -13.37
C TYR A 448 2.37 32.23 -12.08
N MET A 449 3.45 32.05 -11.31
CA MET A 449 3.74 32.77 -10.06
C MET A 449 4.74 33.93 -10.26
N ARG A 450 5.29 34.09 -11.47
CA ARG A 450 6.43 34.97 -11.72
C ARG A 450 5.95 36.39 -12.01
N ARG A 451 6.42 37.37 -11.21
CA ARG A 451 6.14 38.82 -11.21
C ARG A 451 5.06 39.30 -10.21
N ALA A 452 5.33 39.09 -8.92
CA ALA A 452 4.97 40.06 -7.89
C ALA A 452 6.24 40.84 -7.54
#